data_AF-W4P3F1-F1
#
_entry.id   AF-W4P3F1-F1
#
_cell.length_a   1.000
_cell.length_b   1.000
_cell.length_c   1.000
_cell.angle_alpha   90.00
_cell.angle_beta   90.00
_cell.angle_gamma   90.00
#
_symmetry.space_group_name_H-M   'P 1'
#
loop_
_entity.id
_entity.type
_entity.pdbx_description
1 polymer ?
#
loop_
_entity_poly.entity_id
_entity_poly.type
_entity_poly.pdbx_seq_one_letter_code
_entity_poly.pdbx_strand_id
1 'polypeptide(L)'
;MRNKRLQGQITAWRWTLPTVIFVCTLCWVLTSLLLPDLIRSEELSRGNSLWPSFHTLLTSYWSERLASFLVYAVIGYSLIELNNRFTIIRMRASVQTSIYFLLVTVCPEMHLLHSGDLAAIASLISIFFLFNSYQKSHAASDLYYSFLFIGAGSLLFPQLTFFSVLWLLEAQRFQSLNLRSFCAAILGWMTPYWLLFGHAFFYDRMELFYRPFIELATFEQAFQFQQLHSWELGMLGYLFLLFIVSTGHYFASSHQDKIRTQAYLQFLIDWAFCCFIFIALQPRHTLSLLPSLIISNSILTGHLFVLTDSKASNLFFIASMLFLFFLFGFNIWTLL
;
A
#
# COMPACT_ATOMS: atom_id res chain seq x y z
N MET A 1 26.37 -25.14 18.91
CA MET A 1 26.05 -23.98 18.04
C MET A 1 24.74 -24.30 17.33
N ARG A 2 23.64 -23.61 17.67
CA ARG A 2 22.30 -23.89 17.12
C ARG A 2 22.33 -23.59 15.62
N ASN A 3 22.10 -24.61 14.79
CA ASN A 3 22.14 -24.49 13.33
C ASN A 3 21.15 -23.40 12.90
N LYS A 4 21.64 -22.20 12.54
CA LYS A 4 20.79 -21.06 12.18
C LYS A 4 20.04 -21.45 10.91
N ARG A 5 18.72 -21.47 10.96
CA ARG A 5 17.87 -21.84 9.81
C ARG A 5 17.98 -20.82 8.69
N LEU A 6 17.75 -21.23 7.45
CA LEU A 6 17.88 -20.39 6.25
C LEU A 6 17.11 -19.07 6.38
N GLN A 7 15.86 -19.11 6.84
CA GLN A 7 15.06 -17.92 7.14
C GLN A 7 15.79 -16.97 8.11
N GLY A 8 16.31 -17.49 9.23
CA GLY A 8 17.04 -16.69 10.22
C GLY A 8 18.38 -16.16 9.73
N GLN A 9 19.04 -16.87 8.81
CA GLN A 9 20.28 -16.41 8.18
C GLN A 9 20.00 -15.28 7.18
N ILE A 10 19.00 -15.46 6.32
CA ILE A 10 18.63 -14.48 5.29
C ILE A 10 18.08 -13.22 5.95
N THR A 11 17.12 -13.34 6.86
CA THR A 11 16.54 -12.17 7.56
C THR A 11 17.58 -11.38 8.37
N ALA A 12 18.65 -12.02 8.86
CA ALA A 12 19.75 -11.37 9.57
C ALA A 12 20.88 -10.86 8.65
N TRP A 13 20.87 -11.17 7.35
CA TRP A 13 21.97 -10.86 6.45
C TRP A 13 21.96 -9.40 6.01
N ARG A 14 23.11 -8.72 6.17
CA ARG A 14 23.23 -7.26 5.95
C ARG A 14 22.97 -6.83 4.52
N TRP A 15 23.24 -7.73 3.57
CA TRP A 15 23.19 -7.49 2.13
C TRP A 15 21.86 -7.88 1.48
N THR A 16 20.87 -8.36 2.26
CA THR A 16 19.53 -8.72 1.73
C THR A 16 18.91 -7.61 0.89
N LEU A 17 18.80 -6.42 1.47
CA LEU A 17 18.15 -5.29 0.82
C LEU A 17 18.91 -4.82 -0.44
N PRO A 18 20.25 -4.61 -0.42
CA PRO A 18 21.00 -4.32 -1.64
C PRO A 18 20.84 -5.39 -2.74
N THR A 19 20.90 -6.68 -2.39
CA THR A 19 20.73 -7.77 -3.35
C THR A 19 19.32 -7.77 -3.94
N VAL A 20 18.30 -7.59 -3.10
CA VAL A 20 16.90 -7.51 -3.57
C VAL A 20 16.70 -6.31 -4.48
N ILE A 21 17.20 -5.12 -4.11
CA ILE A 21 17.11 -3.93 -4.97
C ILE A 21 17.76 -4.20 -6.33
N PHE A 22 18.95 -4.81 -6.36
CA PHE A 22 19.62 -5.15 -7.61
C PHE A 22 18.78 -6.08 -8.49
N VAL A 23 18.26 -7.18 -7.91
CA VAL A 23 17.39 -8.13 -8.62
C VAL A 23 16.11 -7.44 -9.12
N CYS A 24 15.48 -6.60 -8.30
CA CYS A 24 14.27 -5.87 -8.67
C CYS A 24 14.54 -4.87 -9.80
N THR A 25 15.66 -4.14 -9.76
CA THR A 25 16.04 -3.21 -10.84
C THR A 25 16.30 -3.93 -12.16
N LEU A 26 16.99 -5.08 -12.12
CA LEU A 26 17.26 -5.89 -13.31
C LEU A 26 15.95 -6.42 -13.91
N CYS A 27 15.06 -6.90 -13.05
CA CYS A 27 13.74 -7.36 -13.43
C CYS A 27 12.89 -6.25 -14.06
N TRP A 28 12.87 -5.06 -13.46
CA TRP A 28 12.15 -3.90 -13.97
C TRP A 28 12.63 -3.48 -15.37
N VAL A 29 13.95 -3.44 -15.58
CA VAL A 29 14.56 -3.15 -16.88
C VAL A 29 14.17 -4.23 -17.89
N LEU A 30 14.26 -5.51 -17.52
CA LEU A 30 13.89 -6.63 -18.39
C LEU A 30 12.41 -6.56 -18.82
N THR A 31 11.50 -6.34 -17.88
CA THR A 31 10.07 -6.16 -18.15
C THR A 31 9.80 -4.95 -19.05
N SER A 32 10.56 -3.85 -18.87
CA SER A 32 10.41 -2.65 -19.71
C SER A 32 10.82 -2.81 -21.17
N LEU A 33 11.72 -3.77 -21.43
CA LEU A 33 12.13 -4.14 -22.78
C LEU A 33 11.17 -5.16 -23.41
N LEU A 34 10.59 -6.05 -22.60
CA LEU A 34 9.71 -7.14 -23.07
C LEU A 34 8.27 -6.69 -23.36
N LEU A 35 7.72 -5.70 -22.64
CA LEU A 35 6.32 -5.24 -22.80
C LEU A 35 6.20 -3.75 -23.18
N PRO A 36 6.57 -3.35 -24.41
CA PRO A 36 6.52 -1.96 -24.83
C PRO A 36 5.11 -1.43 -25.14
N ASP A 37 4.20 -2.25 -25.70
CA ASP A 37 3.03 -1.73 -26.43
C ASP A 37 1.64 -2.06 -25.83
N LEU A 38 1.51 -3.07 -24.97
CA LEU A 38 0.18 -3.62 -24.61
C LEU A 38 -0.60 -2.77 -23.57
N ILE A 39 0.06 -1.94 -22.78
CA ILE A 39 -0.51 -1.41 -21.53
C ILE A 39 -1.02 0.04 -21.66
N ARG A 40 -0.61 0.76 -22.71
CA ARG A 40 -0.96 2.18 -22.95
C ARG A 40 -2.46 2.40 -23.22
N SER A 41 -3.21 1.38 -23.63
CA SER A 41 -4.60 1.48 -24.09
C SER A 41 -5.67 1.25 -23.01
N GLU A 42 -5.40 0.45 -21.98
CA GLU A 42 -6.41 0.18 -20.92
C GLU A 42 -6.56 1.33 -19.93
N GLU A 43 -5.49 2.09 -19.66
CA GLU A 43 -5.45 3.08 -18.57
C GLU A 43 -6.30 4.34 -18.85
N LEU A 44 -6.36 4.80 -20.10
CA LEU A 44 -7.20 5.95 -20.49
C LEU A 44 -8.70 5.67 -20.27
N SER A 45 -9.10 4.38 -20.28
CA SER A 45 -10.50 3.97 -20.15
C SER A 45 -10.99 3.85 -18.70
N ARG A 46 -10.09 3.67 -17.72
CA ARG A 46 -10.43 3.46 -16.30
C ARG A 46 -10.13 4.66 -15.38
N GLY A 47 -9.49 5.72 -15.89
CA GLY A 47 -8.94 6.83 -15.10
C GLY A 47 -9.94 7.67 -14.29
N ASN A 48 -9.65 7.82 -12.99
CA ASN A 48 -10.37 8.65 -12.03
C ASN A 48 -10.16 10.16 -12.23
N SER A 49 -11.02 10.93 -11.57
CA SER A 49 -11.28 12.37 -11.69
C SER A 49 -10.16 13.33 -12.13
N LEU A 50 -8.93 13.17 -11.62
CA LEU A 50 -7.80 14.08 -11.89
C LEU A 50 -6.56 13.38 -12.49
N TRP A 51 -6.58 12.05 -12.57
CA TRP A 51 -5.48 11.24 -13.09
C TRP A 51 -5.07 11.60 -14.53
N PRO A 52 -6.02 11.82 -15.47
CA PRO A 52 -5.67 12.15 -16.85
C PRO A 52 -4.84 13.44 -16.96
N SER A 53 -5.14 14.45 -16.13
CA SER A 53 -4.40 15.70 -16.11
C SER A 53 -2.97 15.52 -15.60
N PHE A 54 -2.77 14.64 -14.62
CA PHE A 54 -1.42 14.31 -14.11
C PHE A 54 -0.63 13.48 -15.13
N HIS A 55 -1.28 12.52 -15.78
CA HIS A 55 -0.67 11.64 -16.78
C HIS A 55 -0.19 12.41 -18.02
N THR A 56 -0.94 13.42 -18.48
CA THR A 56 -0.53 14.27 -19.62
C THR A 56 0.78 15.04 -19.41
N LEU A 57 1.23 15.20 -18.15
CA LEU A 57 2.49 15.86 -17.83
C LEU A 57 3.71 14.96 -18.09
N LEU A 58 3.52 13.63 -18.12
CA LEU A 58 4.53 12.61 -18.41
C LEU A 58 4.38 12.13 -19.86
N THR A 59 4.96 12.89 -20.80
CA THR A 59 4.75 12.66 -22.24
C THR A 59 5.58 11.51 -22.84
N SER A 60 6.61 11.02 -22.15
CA SER A 60 7.53 10.00 -22.66
C SER A 60 7.38 8.65 -21.93
N TYR A 61 7.37 7.55 -22.69
CA TYR A 61 7.29 6.17 -22.20
C TYR A 61 8.33 5.86 -21.09
N TRP A 62 9.58 6.29 -21.29
CA TRP A 62 10.64 6.07 -20.30
C TRP A 62 10.47 6.97 -19.08
N SER A 63 9.87 8.16 -19.23
CA SER A 63 9.64 9.07 -18.12
C SER A 63 8.61 8.52 -17.13
N GLU A 64 7.57 7.86 -17.62
CA GLU A 64 6.53 7.25 -16.79
C GLU A 64 7.05 6.06 -15.99
N ARG A 65 7.81 5.16 -16.62
CA ARG A 65 8.44 4.03 -15.92
C ARG A 65 9.48 4.47 -14.90
N LEU A 66 10.27 5.51 -15.21
CA LEU A 66 11.19 6.11 -14.24
C LEU A 66 10.44 6.77 -13.08
N ALA A 67 9.34 7.48 -13.36
CA ALA A 67 8.50 8.07 -12.33
C ALA A 67 7.89 6.99 -11.42
N SER A 68 7.36 5.91 -11.98
CA SER A 68 6.85 4.76 -11.22
C SER A 68 7.97 4.16 -10.36
N PHE A 69 9.14 3.86 -10.93
CA PHE A 69 10.27 3.34 -10.16
C PHE A 69 10.66 4.25 -8.98
N LEU A 70 10.69 5.57 -9.18
CA LEU A 70 10.95 6.54 -8.11
C LEU A 70 9.85 6.55 -7.05
N VAL A 71 8.58 6.47 -7.45
CA VAL A 71 7.44 6.39 -6.53
C VAL A 71 7.54 5.14 -5.65
N TYR A 72 7.82 3.98 -6.23
CA TYR A 72 8.02 2.74 -5.47
C TYR A 72 9.27 2.78 -4.58
N ALA A 73 10.34 3.47 -5.00
CA ALA A 73 11.50 3.73 -4.17
C ALA A 73 11.19 4.65 -2.97
N VAL A 74 10.38 5.70 -3.17
CA VAL A 74 9.90 6.60 -2.10
C VAL A 74 9.02 5.84 -1.11
N ILE A 75 8.13 4.97 -1.58
CA ILE A 75 7.35 4.09 -0.70
C ILE A 75 8.27 3.17 0.11
N GLY A 76 9.22 2.51 -0.57
CA GLY A 76 10.20 1.64 0.08
C GLY A 76 11.02 2.37 1.14
N TYR A 77 11.46 3.59 0.87
CA TYR A 77 12.16 4.43 1.86
C TYR A 77 11.26 4.82 3.04
N SER A 78 10.02 5.23 2.75
CA SER A 78 9.04 5.61 3.78
C SER A 78 8.73 4.44 4.71
N LEU A 79 8.69 3.21 4.18
CA LEU A 79 8.56 1.98 4.97
C LEU A 79 9.74 1.76 5.92
N ILE A 80 10.98 2.02 5.47
CA ILE A 80 12.17 1.97 6.36
C ILE A 80 12.01 2.98 7.49
N GLU A 81 11.65 4.23 7.17
CA GLU A 81 11.49 5.29 8.17
C GLU A 81 10.36 4.98 9.16
N LEU A 82 9.21 4.46 8.68
CA LEU A 82 8.09 4.02 9.51
C LEU A 82 8.55 2.94 10.50
N ASN A 83 9.27 1.93 10.02
CA ASN A 83 9.75 0.88 10.91
C ASN A 83 10.80 1.40 11.90
N ASN A 84 11.71 2.28 11.48
CA ASN A 84 12.74 2.86 12.34
C ASN A 84 12.13 3.72 13.45
N ARG A 85 11.17 4.59 13.13
CA ARG A 85 10.52 5.49 14.08
C ARG A 85 9.64 4.76 15.08
N PHE A 86 8.80 3.83 14.61
CA PHE A 86 7.81 3.17 15.46
C PHE A 86 8.29 1.84 16.04
N THR A 87 9.44 1.33 15.56
CA THR A 87 10.00 0.03 15.95
C THR A 87 8.95 -1.08 15.84
N ILE A 88 8.29 -1.15 14.68
CA ILE A 88 7.25 -2.14 14.41
C ILE A 88 7.86 -3.55 14.43
N ILE A 89 9.00 -3.73 13.74
CA ILE A 89 9.77 -4.97 13.70
C ILE A 89 11.08 -4.79 14.49
N ARG A 90 11.28 -5.64 15.52
CA ARG A 90 12.33 -5.48 16.53
C ARG A 90 13.76 -5.79 16.09
N MET A 91 13.98 -6.59 15.04
CA MET A 91 15.32 -7.08 14.68
C MET A 91 15.98 -6.33 13.52
N ARG A 92 15.24 -5.99 12.45
CA ARG A 92 15.79 -5.22 11.31
C ARG A 92 14.72 -4.64 10.41
N ALA A 93 14.78 -3.33 10.14
CA ALA A 93 13.89 -2.63 9.22
C ALA A 93 13.96 -3.12 7.76
N SER A 94 15.06 -3.77 7.38
CA SER A 94 15.33 -4.14 6.00
C SER A 94 14.51 -5.33 5.48
N VAL A 95 13.93 -6.16 6.35
CA VAL A 95 13.22 -7.39 5.93
C VAL A 95 11.88 -7.05 5.28
N GLN A 96 11.08 -6.22 5.95
CA GLN A 96 9.81 -5.68 5.43
C GLN A 96 9.98 -5.06 4.04
N THR A 97 10.98 -4.18 3.88
CA THR A 97 11.17 -3.46 2.62
C THR A 97 11.73 -4.36 1.51
N SER A 98 12.48 -5.40 1.87
CA SER A 98 12.89 -6.43 0.90
C SER A 98 11.68 -7.23 0.39
N ILE A 99 10.77 -7.63 1.28
CA ILE A 99 9.53 -8.32 0.89
C ILE A 99 8.66 -7.41 0.02
N TYR A 100 8.55 -6.13 0.39
CA TYR A 100 7.85 -5.12 -0.40
C TYR A 100 8.38 -5.05 -1.84
N PHE A 101 9.69 -4.86 -2.03
CA PHE A 101 10.26 -4.77 -3.37
C PHE A 101 10.08 -6.05 -4.19
N LEU A 102 10.18 -7.23 -3.56
CA LEU A 102 9.89 -8.49 -4.24
C LEU A 102 8.43 -8.60 -4.69
N LEU A 103 7.48 -8.21 -3.83
CA LEU A 103 6.04 -8.24 -4.16
C LEU A 103 5.69 -7.29 -5.31
N VAL A 104 6.27 -6.09 -5.33
CA VAL A 104 6.08 -5.11 -6.41
C VAL A 104 6.61 -5.66 -7.73
N THR A 105 7.83 -6.20 -7.71
CA THR A 105 8.53 -6.70 -8.92
C THR A 105 7.79 -7.85 -9.60
N VAL A 106 7.03 -8.63 -8.83
CA VAL A 106 6.26 -9.76 -9.36
C VAL A 106 5.12 -9.31 -10.29
N CYS A 107 4.71 -8.04 -10.21
CA CYS A 107 3.63 -7.47 -11.01
C CYS A 107 4.18 -6.51 -12.08
N PRO A 108 4.41 -6.96 -13.32
CA PRO A 108 4.82 -6.09 -14.43
C PRO A 108 3.94 -4.85 -14.63
N GLU A 109 2.63 -5.01 -14.42
CA GLU A 109 1.63 -3.94 -14.53
C GLU A 109 1.88 -2.83 -13.50
N MET A 110 2.36 -3.16 -12.31
CA MET A 110 2.71 -2.18 -11.26
C MET A 110 3.95 -1.36 -11.61
N HIS A 111 4.67 -1.68 -12.70
CA HIS A 111 5.80 -0.89 -13.18
C HIS A 111 5.39 0.39 -13.93
N LEU A 112 4.09 0.55 -14.19
CA LEU A 112 3.51 1.80 -14.67
C LEU A 112 2.95 2.59 -13.52
N LEU A 113 2.88 3.91 -13.72
CA LEU A 113 2.43 4.79 -12.67
C LEU A 113 0.91 4.73 -12.61
N HIS A 114 0.35 4.36 -11.47
CA HIS A 114 -1.09 4.31 -11.26
C HIS A 114 -1.55 5.39 -10.28
N SER A 115 -2.80 5.84 -10.41
CA SER A 115 -3.46 6.71 -9.42
C SER A 115 -3.40 6.14 -7.99
N GLY A 116 -3.44 4.80 -7.88
CA GLY A 116 -3.27 4.07 -6.63
C GLY A 116 -1.91 4.23 -5.97
N ASP A 117 -0.83 4.39 -6.73
CA ASP A 117 0.52 4.48 -6.18
C ASP A 117 0.71 5.79 -5.40
N LEU A 118 0.22 6.90 -5.98
CA LEU A 118 0.22 8.20 -5.31
C LEU A 118 -0.73 8.22 -4.11
N ALA A 119 -1.90 7.57 -4.22
CA ALA A 119 -2.82 7.41 -3.11
C ALA A 119 -2.19 6.55 -1.98
N ALA A 120 -1.37 5.55 -2.32
CA ALA A 120 -0.63 4.73 -1.37
C ALA A 120 0.47 5.53 -0.66
N ILE A 121 1.20 6.41 -1.35
CA ILE A 121 2.13 7.37 -0.72
C ILE A 121 1.39 8.25 0.27
N ALA A 122 0.27 8.85 -0.15
CA ALA A 122 -0.53 9.71 0.70
C ALA A 122 -1.05 8.96 1.94
N SER A 123 -1.49 7.72 1.76
CA SER A 123 -1.90 6.82 2.84
C SER A 123 -0.75 6.51 3.79
N LEU A 124 0.46 6.26 3.29
CA LEU A 124 1.65 6.01 4.13
C LEU A 124 2.05 7.21 4.96
N ILE A 125 2.07 8.41 4.36
CA ILE A 125 2.35 9.64 5.11
C ILE A 125 1.26 9.86 6.16
N SER A 126 0.01 9.58 5.81
CA SER A 126 -1.10 9.65 6.76
C SER A 126 -0.93 8.68 7.94
N ILE A 127 -0.53 7.43 7.68
CA ILE A 127 -0.25 6.41 8.71
C ILE A 127 0.89 6.86 9.61
N PHE A 128 1.94 7.46 9.05
CA PHE A 128 3.05 8.00 9.82
C PHE A 128 2.57 9.00 10.88
N PHE A 129 1.73 9.96 10.49
CA PHE A 129 1.16 10.93 11.44
C PHE A 129 0.14 10.30 12.40
N LEU A 130 -0.67 9.34 11.94
CA LEU A 130 -1.60 8.61 12.80
C LEU A 130 -0.86 7.85 13.91
N PHE A 131 0.20 7.11 13.56
CA PHE A 131 1.03 6.38 14.52
C PHE A 131 1.75 7.33 15.48
N ASN A 132 2.17 8.49 14.99
CA ASN A 132 2.74 9.56 15.81
C ASN A 132 1.75 10.09 16.85
N SER A 133 0.44 10.01 16.60
CA SER A 133 -0.60 10.49 17.52
C SER A 133 -0.83 9.59 18.74
N TYR A 134 -0.25 8.38 18.77
CA TYR A 134 -0.50 7.37 19.80
C TYR A 134 -0.29 7.90 21.22
N GLN A 135 -1.36 7.88 22.03
CA GLN A 135 -1.40 8.33 23.43
C GLN A 135 -0.86 9.77 23.66
N LYS A 136 -0.88 10.64 22.65
CA LYS A 136 -0.50 12.05 22.82
C LYS A 136 -1.68 12.88 23.33
N SER A 137 -1.45 13.65 24.40
CA SER A 137 -2.45 14.57 24.97
C SER A 137 -2.88 15.68 24.00
N HIS A 138 -1.95 16.15 23.15
CA HIS A 138 -2.18 17.17 22.12
C HIS A 138 -2.00 16.61 20.70
N ALA A 139 -2.82 15.62 20.34
CA ALA A 139 -2.77 14.95 19.03
C ALA A 139 -3.43 15.74 17.86
N ALA A 140 -3.95 16.95 18.10
CA ALA A 140 -4.73 17.68 17.10
C ALA A 140 -3.94 18.00 15.82
N SER A 141 -2.66 18.37 15.92
CA SER A 141 -1.81 18.63 14.75
C SER A 141 -1.51 17.37 13.96
N ASP A 142 -1.17 16.28 14.67
CA ASP A 142 -0.86 14.99 14.03
C ASP A 142 -2.09 14.45 13.27
N LEU A 143 -3.27 14.53 13.88
CA LEU A 143 -4.52 14.12 13.22
C LEU A 143 -4.93 15.05 12.08
N TYR A 144 -4.68 16.37 12.17
CA TYR A 144 -4.84 17.27 11.03
C TYR A 144 -4.00 16.84 9.84
N TYR A 145 -2.69 16.60 10.03
CA TYR A 145 -1.82 16.18 8.93
C TYR A 145 -2.20 14.80 8.40
N SER A 146 -2.54 13.86 9.29
CA SER A 146 -2.99 12.52 8.89
C SER A 146 -4.20 12.59 7.95
N PHE A 147 -5.23 13.35 8.31
CA PHE A 147 -6.43 13.49 7.48
C PHE A 147 -6.23 14.39 6.26
N LEU A 148 -5.30 15.35 6.32
CA LEU A 148 -4.90 16.15 5.15
C LEU A 148 -4.33 15.28 4.05
N PHE A 149 -3.46 14.33 4.38
CA PHE A 149 -2.90 13.42 3.37
C PHE A 149 -3.95 12.40 2.87
N ILE A 150 -4.90 11.96 3.71
CA ILE A 150 -6.04 11.16 3.23
C ILE A 150 -6.91 11.96 2.27
N GLY A 151 -7.23 13.21 2.61
CA GLY A 151 -7.99 14.10 1.74
C GLY A 151 -7.26 14.42 0.43
N ALA A 152 -5.93 14.56 0.47
CA ALA A 152 -5.13 14.80 -0.73
C ALA A 152 -5.07 13.55 -1.62
N GLY A 153 -4.90 12.37 -1.01
CA GLY A 153 -4.97 11.09 -1.72
C GLY A 153 -6.35 10.83 -2.33
N SER A 154 -7.43 11.26 -1.66
CA SER A 154 -8.79 11.12 -2.17
C SER A 154 -9.12 12.05 -3.34
N LEU A 155 -8.30 13.07 -3.62
CA LEU A 155 -8.43 13.82 -4.88
C LEU A 155 -8.02 12.96 -6.10
N LEU A 156 -7.06 12.05 -5.91
CA LEU A 156 -6.55 11.16 -6.96
C LEU A 156 -7.35 9.84 -7.01
N PHE A 157 -7.74 9.32 -5.85
CA PHE A 157 -8.51 8.10 -5.68
C PHE A 157 -9.65 8.34 -4.69
N PRO A 158 -10.83 8.83 -5.14
CA PRO A 158 -11.93 9.27 -4.27
C PRO A 158 -12.36 8.29 -3.18
N GLN A 159 -12.32 7.00 -3.51
CA GLN A 159 -12.66 5.88 -2.63
C GLN A 159 -11.79 5.82 -1.37
N LEU A 160 -10.61 6.46 -1.36
CA LEU A 160 -9.77 6.60 -0.16
C LEU A 160 -10.53 7.29 0.99
N THR A 161 -11.53 8.12 0.67
CA THR A 161 -12.39 8.77 1.66
C THR A 161 -13.11 7.76 2.55
N PHE A 162 -13.51 6.59 2.05
CA PHE A 162 -14.16 5.56 2.89
C PHE A 162 -13.23 5.03 3.98
N PHE A 163 -11.93 4.95 3.70
CA PHE A 163 -10.94 4.55 4.69
C PHE A 163 -10.72 5.60 5.79
N SER A 164 -11.13 6.86 5.59
CA SER A 164 -11.03 7.89 6.65
C SER A 164 -11.81 7.50 7.93
N VAL A 165 -12.90 6.73 7.79
CA VAL A 165 -13.66 6.19 8.92
C VAL A 165 -12.80 5.23 9.74
N LEU A 166 -12.04 4.37 9.08
CA LEU A 166 -11.08 3.47 9.74
C LEU A 166 -10.02 4.29 10.50
N TRP A 167 -9.49 5.35 9.91
CA TRP A 167 -8.54 6.24 10.61
C TRP A 167 -9.14 6.88 11.87
N LEU A 168 -10.43 7.25 11.86
CA LEU A 168 -11.10 7.80 13.05
C LEU A 168 -11.28 6.75 14.15
N LEU A 169 -11.71 5.53 13.79
CA LEU A 169 -11.85 4.42 14.74
C LEU A 169 -10.50 4.08 15.39
N GLU A 170 -9.44 4.12 14.59
CA GLU A 170 -8.09 3.81 15.05
C GLU A 170 -7.49 4.93 15.90
N ALA A 171 -7.78 6.20 15.57
CA ALA A 171 -7.45 7.34 16.44
C ALA A 171 -8.15 7.25 17.81
N GLN A 172 -9.38 6.72 17.86
CA GLN A 172 -10.05 6.43 19.13
C GLN A 172 -9.33 5.32 19.91
N ARG A 173 -8.97 4.21 19.25
CA ARG A 173 -8.21 3.10 19.88
C ARG A 173 -6.85 3.55 20.40
N PHE A 174 -6.19 4.49 19.71
CA PHE A 174 -4.91 5.08 20.11
C PHE A 174 -5.03 6.12 21.23
N GLN A 175 -6.25 6.38 21.73
CA GLN A 175 -6.54 7.38 22.76
C GLN A 175 -6.06 8.79 22.38
N SER A 176 -6.08 9.10 21.07
CA SER A 176 -5.66 10.40 20.53
C SER A 176 -6.83 11.27 20.08
N LEU A 177 -8.05 10.71 20.10
CA LEU A 177 -9.27 11.38 19.66
C LEU A 177 -9.98 12.10 20.81
N ASN A 178 -9.95 13.43 20.77
CA ASN A 178 -10.69 14.37 21.59
C ASN A 178 -11.50 15.28 20.66
N LEU A 179 -12.47 16.06 21.17
CA LEU A 179 -13.27 16.97 20.34
C LEU A 179 -12.40 17.90 19.48
N ARG A 180 -11.32 18.45 20.06
CA ARG A 180 -10.37 19.32 19.36
C ARG A 180 -9.64 18.59 18.22
N SER A 181 -9.18 17.35 18.46
CA SER A 181 -8.44 16.60 17.45
C SER A 181 -9.36 15.98 16.39
N PHE A 182 -10.61 15.68 16.74
CA PHE A 182 -11.67 15.32 15.80
C PHE A 182 -11.99 16.48 14.84
N CYS A 183 -12.19 17.70 15.35
CA CYS A 183 -12.37 18.87 14.49
C CYS A 183 -11.13 19.12 13.60
N ALA A 184 -9.93 18.91 14.15
CA ALA A 184 -8.70 19.03 13.38
C ALA A 184 -8.62 17.98 12.25
N ALA A 185 -9.06 16.74 12.49
CA ALA A 185 -9.16 15.70 11.46
C ALA A 185 -10.13 16.09 10.33
N ILE A 186 -11.33 16.58 10.68
CA ILE A 186 -12.31 17.05 9.67
C ILE A 186 -11.73 18.20 8.85
N LEU A 187 -11.14 19.20 9.50
CA LEU A 187 -10.50 20.32 8.81
C LEU A 187 -9.37 19.85 7.90
N GLY A 188 -8.53 18.90 8.38
CA GLY A 188 -7.47 18.29 7.59
C GLY A 188 -8.00 17.67 6.29
N TRP A 189 -9.03 16.84 6.40
CA TRP A 189 -9.65 16.22 5.22
C TRP A 189 -10.30 17.23 4.28
N MET A 190 -10.93 18.29 4.80
CA MET A 190 -11.58 19.32 4.00
C MET A 190 -10.60 20.24 3.26
N THR A 191 -9.42 20.51 3.83
CA THR A 191 -8.41 21.42 3.24
C THR A 191 -8.10 21.16 1.76
N PRO A 192 -7.76 19.92 1.30
CA PRO A 192 -7.49 19.65 -0.11
C PRO A 192 -8.70 19.92 -1.01
N TYR A 193 -9.91 19.57 -0.56
CA TYR A 193 -11.14 19.86 -1.31
C TYR A 193 -11.44 21.36 -1.37
N TRP A 194 -11.15 22.12 -0.30
CA TRP A 194 -11.30 23.57 -0.29
C TRP A 194 -10.35 24.25 -1.28
N LEU A 195 -9.10 23.78 -1.37
CA LEU A 195 -8.13 24.26 -2.36
C LEU A 195 -8.58 23.93 -3.80
N LEU A 196 -9.08 22.70 -4.01
CA LEU A 196 -9.63 22.29 -5.31
C LEU A 196 -10.84 23.14 -5.70
N PHE A 197 -11.75 23.42 -4.75
CA PHE A 197 -12.90 24.28 -4.97
C PHE A 197 -12.47 25.69 -5.39
N GLY A 198 -11.50 26.28 -4.68
CA GLY A 198 -10.95 27.59 -5.05
C GLY A 198 -10.41 27.60 -6.48
N HIS A 199 -9.61 26.60 -6.86
CA HIS A 199 -9.10 26.46 -8.22
C HIS A 199 -10.25 26.31 -9.24
N ALA A 200 -11.19 25.41 -9.00
CA ALA A 200 -12.31 25.14 -9.90
C ALA A 200 -13.20 26.37 -10.11
N PHE A 201 -13.41 27.18 -9.06
CA PHE A 201 -14.20 28.40 -9.11
C PHE A 201 -13.52 29.51 -9.94
N PHE A 202 -12.21 29.74 -9.76
CA PHE A 202 -11.50 30.80 -10.49
C PHE A 202 -11.29 30.50 -11.98
N TYR A 203 -11.15 29.23 -12.36
CA TYR A 203 -10.92 28.81 -13.75
C TYR A 203 -12.20 28.40 -14.49
N ASP A 204 -13.38 28.58 -13.87
CA ASP A 204 -14.68 28.20 -14.42
C ASP A 204 -14.75 26.71 -14.83
N ARG A 205 -14.13 25.85 -14.01
CA ARG A 205 -14.05 24.39 -14.20
C ARG A 205 -14.65 23.65 -13.01
N MET A 206 -15.89 24.01 -12.66
CA MET A 206 -16.57 23.44 -11.48
C MET A 206 -16.78 21.91 -11.57
N GLU A 207 -16.77 21.34 -12.77
CA GLU A 207 -16.80 19.90 -13.00
C GLU A 207 -15.68 19.15 -12.26
N LEU A 208 -14.48 19.74 -12.16
CA LEU A 208 -13.35 19.15 -11.45
C LEU A 208 -13.61 18.97 -9.96
N PHE A 209 -14.42 19.84 -9.36
CA PHE A 209 -14.77 19.79 -7.95
C PHE A 209 -15.84 18.73 -7.66
N TYR A 210 -16.86 18.61 -8.52
CA TYR A 210 -17.95 17.65 -8.29
C TYR A 210 -17.59 16.20 -8.64
N ARG A 211 -16.68 16.01 -9.60
CA ARG A 211 -16.35 14.67 -10.13
C ARG A 211 -15.87 13.66 -9.07
N PRO A 212 -15.01 13.99 -8.09
CA PRO A 212 -14.65 13.07 -7.01
C PRO A 212 -15.86 12.62 -6.17
N PHE A 213 -16.83 13.50 -5.93
CA PHE A 213 -18.04 13.17 -5.16
C PHE A 213 -19.02 12.32 -5.96
N ILE A 214 -19.12 12.55 -7.27
CA ILE A 214 -19.91 11.70 -8.17
C ILE A 214 -19.30 10.30 -8.20
N GLU A 215 -17.99 10.18 -8.40
CA GLU A 215 -17.27 8.89 -8.41
C GLU A 215 -17.41 8.14 -7.08
N LEU A 216 -17.46 8.87 -5.95
CA LEU A 216 -17.72 8.29 -4.63
C LEU A 216 -19.16 7.77 -4.45
N ALA A 217 -20.13 8.45 -5.07
CA ALA A 217 -21.55 8.09 -4.99
C ALA A 217 -21.92 6.96 -5.98
N THR A 218 -21.16 6.80 -7.06
CA THR A 218 -21.38 5.74 -8.05
C THR A 218 -20.85 4.41 -7.54
N PHE A 219 -21.73 3.63 -6.90
CA PHE A 219 -21.48 2.22 -6.62
C PHE A 219 -21.96 1.37 -7.79
N GLU A 220 -21.02 0.77 -8.51
CA GLU A 220 -21.32 -0.27 -9.49
C GLU A 220 -21.75 -1.57 -8.79
N GLN A 221 -22.26 -2.53 -9.57
CA GLN A 221 -22.81 -3.77 -9.06
C GLN A 221 -21.72 -4.61 -8.36
N ALA A 222 -21.97 -4.98 -7.11
CA ALA A 222 -20.98 -5.66 -6.28
C ALA A 222 -20.64 -7.07 -6.79
N PHE A 223 -19.41 -7.53 -6.49
CA PHE A 223 -18.92 -8.90 -6.71
C PHE A 223 -18.77 -9.36 -8.19
N GLN A 224 -18.44 -8.45 -9.10
CA GLN A 224 -18.17 -8.79 -10.51
C GLN A 224 -16.72 -9.25 -10.75
N PHE A 225 -16.31 -10.37 -10.16
CA PHE A 225 -14.95 -10.92 -10.31
C PHE A 225 -14.59 -11.32 -11.74
N GLN A 226 -15.58 -11.43 -12.63
CA GLN A 226 -15.36 -11.71 -14.06
C GLN A 226 -14.65 -10.57 -14.80
N GLN A 227 -14.59 -9.36 -14.21
CA GLN A 227 -13.87 -8.21 -14.76
C GLN A 227 -12.35 -8.24 -14.46
N LEU A 228 -11.90 -9.09 -13.53
CA LEU A 228 -10.50 -9.18 -13.15
C LEU A 228 -9.71 -10.03 -14.14
N HIS A 229 -8.51 -9.57 -14.47
CA HIS A 229 -7.56 -10.38 -15.21
C HIS A 229 -7.04 -11.54 -14.36
N SER A 230 -6.68 -12.65 -15.01
CA SER A 230 -6.17 -13.86 -14.34
C SER A 230 -4.94 -13.58 -13.47
N TRP A 231 -4.09 -12.63 -13.86
CA TRP A 231 -2.91 -12.23 -13.09
C TRP A 231 -3.28 -11.43 -11.83
N GLU A 232 -4.29 -10.55 -11.88
CA GLU A 232 -4.79 -9.79 -10.73
C GLU A 232 -5.33 -10.75 -9.67
N LEU A 233 -6.09 -11.75 -10.10
CA LEU A 233 -6.63 -12.78 -9.21
C LEU A 233 -5.52 -13.64 -8.58
N GLY A 234 -4.49 -13.98 -9.36
CA GLY A 234 -3.31 -14.68 -8.85
C GLY A 234 -2.57 -13.88 -7.77
N MET A 235 -2.36 -12.58 -8.00
CA MET A 235 -1.73 -11.68 -7.05
C MET A 235 -2.57 -11.47 -5.79
N LEU A 236 -3.87 -11.21 -5.94
CA LEU A 236 -4.79 -11.07 -4.82
C LEU A 236 -4.85 -12.35 -3.97
N GLY A 237 -4.94 -13.52 -4.61
CA GLY A 237 -4.91 -14.81 -3.92
C GLY A 237 -3.63 -15.03 -3.14
N TYR A 238 -2.48 -14.66 -3.72
CA TYR A 238 -1.20 -14.75 -3.04
C TYR A 238 -1.10 -13.82 -1.82
N LEU A 239 -1.45 -12.53 -2.00
CA LEU A 239 -1.47 -11.55 -0.91
C LEU A 239 -2.46 -11.95 0.18
N PHE A 240 -3.61 -12.52 -0.18
CA PHE A 240 -4.60 -13.01 0.78
C PHE A 240 -4.10 -14.20 1.58
N LEU A 241 -3.37 -15.13 0.95
CA LEU A 241 -2.72 -16.24 1.65
C LEU A 241 -1.67 -15.74 2.65
N LEU A 242 -0.80 -14.81 2.22
CA LEU A 242 0.17 -14.15 3.11
C LEU A 242 -0.53 -13.44 4.28
N PHE A 243 -1.64 -12.76 4.00
CA PHE A 243 -2.44 -12.06 4.99
C PHE A 243 -3.03 -13.00 6.03
N ILE A 244 -3.67 -14.11 5.62
CA ILE A 244 -4.27 -15.09 6.55
C ILE A 244 -3.19 -15.68 7.45
N VAL A 245 -2.08 -16.14 6.86
CA VAL A 245 -1.01 -16.80 7.63
C VAL A 245 -0.35 -15.80 8.59
N SER A 246 -0.09 -14.57 8.13
CA SER A 246 0.51 -13.51 8.96
C SER A 246 -0.40 -13.07 10.09
N THR A 247 -1.69 -12.90 9.82
CA THR A 247 -2.69 -12.50 10.81
C THR A 247 -2.95 -13.61 11.83
N GLY A 248 -3.07 -14.86 11.38
CA GLY A 248 -3.21 -16.02 12.26
C GLY A 248 -2.02 -16.18 13.20
N HIS A 249 -0.79 -16.01 12.68
CA HIS A 249 0.40 -16.00 13.52
C HIS A 249 0.41 -14.83 14.49
N TYR A 250 0.08 -13.62 14.03
CA TYR A 250 0.02 -12.43 14.87
C TYR A 250 -0.90 -12.62 16.07
N PHE A 251 -2.11 -13.13 15.88
CA PHE A 251 -3.02 -13.37 17.00
C PHE A 251 -2.46 -14.41 18.00
N ALA A 252 -1.84 -15.49 17.49
CA ALA A 252 -1.21 -16.49 18.33
C ALA A 252 0.00 -15.95 19.13
N SER A 253 0.77 -15.03 18.54
CA SER A 253 2.01 -14.49 19.14
C SER A 253 1.85 -13.11 19.79
N SER A 254 0.68 -12.49 19.70
CA SER A 254 0.43 -11.09 20.07
C SER A 254 0.94 -10.74 21.48
N HIS A 255 0.80 -11.66 22.42
CA HIS A 255 1.25 -11.54 23.81
C HIS A 255 2.75 -11.21 23.98
N GLN A 256 3.59 -11.49 22.98
CA GLN A 256 5.05 -11.22 23.02
C GLN A 256 5.39 -9.76 22.64
N ASP A 257 4.43 -9.06 22.02
CA ASP A 257 4.61 -7.72 21.53
C ASP A 257 4.26 -6.65 22.56
N LYS A 258 4.82 -5.45 22.38
CA LYS A 258 4.48 -4.31 23.24
C LYS A 258 3.08 -3.85 22.86
N ILE A 259 2.29 -3.36 23.82
CA ILE A 259 0.92 -2.85 23.61
C ILE A 259 0.87 -1.86 22.42
N ARG A 260 1.84 -0.94 22.35
CA ARG A 260 1.95 0.01 21.23
C ARG A 260 2.18 -0.66 19.87
N THR A 261 3.07 -1.65 19.79
CA THR A 261 3.33 -2.40 18.56
C THR A 261 2.13 -3.25 18.16
N GLN A 262 1.42 -3.83 19.14
CA GLN A 262 0.17 -4.54 18.90
C GLN A 262 -0.88 -3.62 18.27
N ALA A 263 -1.04 -2.40 18.78
CA ALA A 263 -1.97 -1.41 18.24
C ALA A 263 -1.65 -1.05 16.78
N TYR A 264 -0.36 -0.83 16.44
CA TYR A 264 0.05 -0.56 15.06
C TYR A 264 -0.16 -1.75 14.11
N LEU A 265 0.11 -2.97 14.57
CA LEU A 265 -0.10 -4.18 13.75
C LEU A 265 -1.59 -4.48 13.56
N GLN A 266 -2.42 -4.26 14.59
CA GLN A 266 -3.87 -4.34 14.48
C GLN A 266 -4.40 -3.35 13.45
N PHE A 267 -3.97 -2.09 13.51
CA PHE A 267 -4.30 -1.09 12.48
C PHE A 267 -3.98 -1.60 11.07
N LEU A 268 -2.79 -2.17 10.86
CA LEU A 268 -2.39 -2.67 9.54
C LEU A 268 -3.20 -3.89 9.10
N ILE A 269 -3.62 -4.75 10.04
CA ILE A 269 -4.52 -5.88 9.77
C ILE A 269 -5.89 -5.36 9.35
N ASP A 270 -6.45 -4.42 10.11
CA ASP A 270 -7.77 -3.83 9.87
C ASP A 270 -7.78 -3.08 8.53
N TRP A 271 -6.72 -2.31 8.23
CA TRP A 271 -6.55 -1.64 6.95
C TRP A 271 -6.47 -2.63 5.77
N ALA A 272 -5.63 -3.68 5.89
CA ALA A 272 -5.53 -4.72 4.85
C ALA A 272 -6.86 -5.46 4.65
N PHE A 273 -7.55 -5.80 5.73
CA PHE A 273 -8.86 -6.45 5.70
C PHE A 273 -9.91 -5.58 5.01
N CYS A 274 -9.98 -4.30 5.35
CA CYS A 274 -10.86 -3.34 4.68
C CYS A 274 -10.52 -3.21 3.18
N CYS A 275 -9.24 -3.20 2.81
CA CYS A 275 -8.83 -3.21 1.40
C CYS A 275 -9.32 -4.48 0.67
N PHE A 276 -9.18 -5.67 1.26
CA PHE A 276 -9.70 -6.91 0.66
C PHE A 276 -11.23 -6.89 0.52
N ILE A 277 -11.96 -6.43 1.54
CA ILE A 277 -13.43 -6.27 1.46
C ILE A 277 -13.79 -5.29 0.34
N PHE A 278 -13.09 -4.16 0.26
CA PHE A 278 -13.39 -3.14 -0.75
C PHE A 278 -13.13 -3.67 -2.16
N ILE A 279 -12.06 -4.42 -2.37
CA ILE A 279 -11.77 -5.08 -3.66
C ILE A 279 -12.83 -6.13 -3.98
N ALA A 280 -13.29 -6.91 -2.99
CA ALA A 280 -14.37 -7.88 -3.21
C ALA A 280 -15.69 -7.20 -3.59
N LEU A 281 -15.99 -6.04 -2.99
CA LEU A 281 -17.17 -5.24 -3.32
C LEU A 281 -17.03 -4.57 -4.68
N GLN A 282 -15.87 -4.01 -5.00
CA GLN A 282 -15.59 -3.28 -6.25
C GLN A 282 -14.27 -3.74 -6.90
N PRO A 283 -14.30 -4.85 -7.66
CA PRO A 283 -13.11 -5.40 -8.31
C PRO A 283 -12.39 -4.42 -9.25
N ARG A 284 -13.12 -3.44 -9.83
CA ARG A 284 -12.57 -2.38 -10.69
C ARG A 284 -11.41 -1.59 -10.04
N HIS A 285 -11.40 -1.45 -8.72
CA HIS A 285 -10.38 -0.68 -8.00
C HIS A 285 -9.18 -1.51 -7.54
N THR A 286 -9.03 -2.74 -8.04
CA THR A 286 -7.93 -3.65 -7.67
C THR A 286 -6.57 -3.01 -7.89
N LEU A 287 -6.28 -2.51 -9.10
CA LEU A 287 -5.01 -1.84 -9.41
C LEU A 287 -4.71 -0.66 -8.48
N SER A 288 -5.74 0.12 -8.14
CA SER A 288 -5.57 1.28 -7.26
C SER A 288 -5.29 0.91 -5.80
N LEU A 289 -5.80 -0.23 -5.33
CA LEU A 289 -5.65 -0.68 -3.93
C LEU A 289 -4.51 -1.68 -3.72
N LEU A 290 -4.04 -2.33 -4.80
CA LEU A 290 -2.94 -3.28 -4.77
C LEU A 290 -1.66 -2.72 -4.11
N PRO A 291 -1.19 -1.49 -4.39
CA PRO A 291 0.01 -0.96 -3.73
C PRO A 291 -0.19 -0.80 -2.21
N SER A 292 -1.39 -0.39 -1.77
CA SER A 292 -1.74 -0.31 -0.34
C SER A 292 -1.78 -1.69 0.34
N LEU A 293 -2.26 -2.72 -0.36
CA LEU A 293 -2.22 -4.10 0.12
C LEU A 293 -0.79 -4.65 0.20
N ILE A 294 0.06 -4.36 -0.78
CA ILE A 294 1.46 -4.79 -0.77
C ILE A 294 2.21 -4.14 0.40
N ILE A 295 1.98 -2.85 0.66
CA ILE A 295 2.54 -2.12 1.81
C ILE A 295 2.18 -2.83 3.11
N SER A 296 0.89 -3.02 3.40
CA SER A 296 0.43 -3.64 4.64
C SER A 296 0.92 -5.09 4.78
N ASN A 297 0.75 -5.92 3.74
CA ASN A 297 1.20 -7.31 3.76
C ASN A 297 2.71 -7.46 3.91
N SER A 298 3.52 -6.54 3.35
CA SER A 298 4.98 -6.58 3.50
C SER A 298 5.41 -6.40 4.96
N ILE A 299 4.73 -5.53 5.72
CA ILE A 299 4.99 -5.30 7.14
C ILE A 299 4.55 -6.52 7.95
N LEU A 300 3.33 -7.02 7.72
CA LEU A 300 2.78 -8.20 8.44
C LEU A 300 3.64 -9.45 8.20
N THR A 301 3.98 -9.72 6.94
CA THR A 301 4.78 -10.88 6.56
C THR A 301 6.22 -10.74 7.07
N GLY A 302 6.79 -9.53 7.01
CA GLY A 302 8.10 -9.23 7.60
C GLY A 302 8.13 -9.49 9.11
N HIS A 303 7.05 -9.11 9.81
CA HIS A 303 6.90 -9.38 11.25
C HIS A 303 6.87 -10.89 11.55
N LEU A 304 6.06 -11.66 10.81
CA LEU A 304 6.01 -13.12 10.93
C LEU A 304 7.40 -13.75 10.74
N PHE A 305 8.12 -13.38 9.67
CA PHE A 305 9.40 -14.01 9.36
C PHE A 305 10.51 -13.65 10.34
N VAL A 306 10.39 -12.52 11.04
CA VAL A 306 11.40 -12.09 12.01
C VAL A 306 11.17 -12.75 13.38
N LEU A 307 9.92 -12.96 13.79
CA LEU A 307 9.60 -13.53 15.10
C LEU A 307 9.65 -15.04 15.16
N THR A 308 9.47 -15.72 14.03
CA THR A 308 9.28 -17.17 14.03
C THR A 308 10.58 -17.94 13.73
N ASP A 309 11.07 -18.72 14.70
CA ASP A 309 12.20 -19.65 14.53
C ASP A 309 11.71 -21.12 14.51
N SER A 310 10.59 -21.41 13.84
CA SER A 310 9.96 -22.75 13.74
C SER A 310 10.22 -23.43 12.38
N LYS A 311 10.15 -24.78 12.32
CA LYS A 311 10.41 -25.52 11.07
C LYS A 311 9.32 -25.20 10.04
N ALA A 312 8.09 -25.07 10.51
CA ALA A 312 6.93 -24.68 9.71
C ALA A 312 7.11 -23.28 9.10
N SER A 313 7.60 -22.31 9.87
CA SER A 313 7.88 -20.97 9.33
C SER A 313 8.97 -20.98 8.27
N ASN A 314 10.03 -21.76 8.45
CA ASN A 314 11.10 -21.83 7.45
C ASN A 314 10.62 -22.53 6.17
N LEU A 315 9.77 -23.54 6.29
CA LEU A 315 9.11 -24.16 5.14
C LEU A 315 8.18 -23.17 4.44
N PHE A 316 7.37 -22.42 5.21
CA PHE A 316 6.48 -21.40 4.68
C PHE A 316 7.25 -20.28 3.97
N PHE A 317 8.37 -19.83 4.51
CA PHE A 317 9.26 -18.86 3.87
C PHE A 317 9.77 -19.37 2.51
N ILE A 318 10.27 -20.61 2.45
CA ILE A 318 10.75 -21.22 1.21
C ILE A 318 9.60 -21.39 0.20
N ALA A 319 8.45 -21.90 0.65
CA ALA A 319 7.27 -22.08 -0.20
C ALA A 319 6.76 -20.75 -0.75
N SER A 320 6.71 -19.72 0.10
CA SER A 320 6.31 -18.35 -0.28
C SER A 320 7.25 -17.76 -1.33
N MET A 321 8.56 -17.94 -1.19
CA MET A 321 9.54 -17.47 -2.18
C MET A 321 9.47 -18.24 -3.50
N LEU A 322 9.28 -19.56 -3.46
CA LEU A 322 9.08 -20.36 -4.67
C LEU A 322 7.81 -19.96 -5.41
N PHE A 323 6.70 -19.80 -4.67
CA PHE A 323 5.43 -19.36 -5.24
C PHE A 323 5.56 -17.97 -5.87
N LEU A 324 6.28 -17.05 -5.23
CA LEU A 324 6.57 -15.71 -5.76
C LEU A 324 7.31 -15.78 -7.11
N PHE A 325 8.29 -16.68 -7.24
CA PHE A 325 9.01 -16.91 -8.50
C PHE A 325 8.08 -17.48 -9.60
N PHE A 326 7.24 -18.46 -9.27
CA PHE A 326 6.26 -19.00 -10.21
C PHE A 326 5.23 -17.95 -10.63
N LEU A 327 4.78 -17.12 -9.70
CA LEU A 327 3.82 -16.04 -9.94
C LEU A 327 4.40 -14.99 -10.88
N PHE A 328 5.69 -14.66 -10.75
CA PHE A 328 6.36 -13.76 -11.67
C PHE A 328 6.43 -14.33 -13.10
N GLY A 329 6.78 -15.61 -13.25
CA GLY A 329 6.77 -16.27 -14.55
C GLY A 329 5.37 -16.35 -15.17
N PHE A 330 4.35 -16.64 -14.35
CA PHE A 330 2.95 -16.64 -14.76
C PHE A 330 2.50 -15.25 -15.23
N ASN A 331 2.81 -14.20 -14.47
CA ASN A 331 2.42 -12.84 -14.81
C ASN A 331 3.07 -12.36 -16.12
N ILE A 332 4.35 -12.67 -16.35
CA ILE A 332 4.99 -12.40 -17.65
C ILE A 332 4.27 -13.16 -18.77
N TRP A 333 3.98 -14.45 -18.59
CA TRP A 333 3.32 -15.26 -19.59
C TRP A 333 1.91 -14.75 -19.93
N THR A 334 1.15 -14.27 -18.94
CA THR A 334 -0.21 -13.77 -19.17
C THR A 334 -0.26 -12.41 -19.85
N LEU A 335 0.83 -11.63 -19.78
CA LEU A 335 0.90 -10.27 -20.31
C LEU A 335 1.65 -10.19 -21.65
N LEU A 336 2.32 -11.28 -22.06
CA LEU A 336 2.99 -11.44 -23.35
C LEU A 336 2.05 -12.09 -24.35
#